data_AF-A0A2E0KTU7-F1
#
_entry.id   AF-A0A2E0KTU7-F1
#
_cell.length_a   1.000
_cell.length_b   1.000
_cell.length_c   1.000
_cell.angle_alpha   90.00
_cell.angle_beta   90.00
_cell.angle_gamma   90.00
#
_symmetry.space_group_name_H-M   'P 1'
#
loop_
_entity.id
_entity.type
_entity.pdbx_description
1 polymer ?
#
loop_
_entity_poly.entity_id
_entity_poly.type
_entity_poly.pdbx_seq_one_letter_code
_entity_poly.pdbx_strand_id
1 'polypeptide(L)'
;MDGEIVEEQYGGVVTRIYVSHGPEISSSDLESSLSSDLAPSGVYTSIIEDEILLILGLIFAILAIFQAYLALGLVVGIAGIGVVTYRSVSERSGQIGMLRALGFRKRMVMSGMILEVSWTSLLGMINGAIVAIAFHYALYQTFWEEQGAKLILPWFEVTSMVLGGWILVLLATWVPVTKATRVTPSQALSSID
;
A
#
# COMPACT_ATOMS: atom_id res chain seq x y z
N MET A 1 25.18 -34.34 2.08
CA MET A 1 26.36 -34.72 2.89
C MET A 1 25.90 -35.92 3.68
N ASP A 2 26.34 -37.12 3.30
CA ASP A 2 25.95 -38.35 3.98
C ASP A 2 26.46 -38.28 5.43
N GLY A 3 25.57 -38.57 6.39
CA GLY A 3 25.76 -38.35 7.82
C GLY A 3 26.84 -39.21 8.48
N GLU A 4 27.55 -40.04 7.72
CA GLU A 4 28.59 -40.97 8.19
C GLU A 4 29.66 -40.30 9.06
N ILE A 5 30.08 -39.07 8.69
CA ILE A 5 31.17 -38.37 9.39
C ILE A 5 30.76 -37.88 10.80
N VAL A 6 29.46 -37.67 11.02
CA VAL A 6 28.92 -37.11 12.29
C VAL A 6 28.60 -38.23 13.29
N GLU A 7 28.19 -39.38 12.77
CA GLU A 7 27.79 -40.54 13.56
C GLU A 7 29.01 -41.21 14.21
N GLU A 8 30.11 -41.35 13.47
CA GLU A 8 31.33 -42.05 13.92
C GLU A 8 32.16 -41.23 14.93
N GLN A 9 32.13 -39.90 14.86
CA GLN A 9 33.01 -39.02 15.64
C GLN A 9 32.30 -38.27 16.79
N TYR A 10 30.97 -38.09 16.73
CA TYR A 10 30.23 -37.28 17.70
C TYR A 10 28.99 -37.96 18.31
N GLY A 11 28.67 -39.20 17.92
CA GLY A 11 27.45 -39.88 18.39
C GLY A 11 26.17 -39.15 17.97
N GLY A 12 26.21 -38.43 16.85
CA GLY A 12 25.07 -37.67 16.35
C GLY A 12 23.96 -38.58 15.86
N VAL A 13 22.72 -38.32 16.30
CA VAL A 13 21.52 -39.01 15.81
C VAL A 13 20.91 -38.19 14.69
N VAL A 14 20.53 -38.82 13.57
CA VAL A 14 19.88 -38.14 12.45
C VAL A 14 18.50 -37.65 12.88
N THR A 15 18.31 -36.32 12.93
CA THR A 15 17.06 -35.69 13.36
C THR A 15 16.10 -35.39 12.19
N ARG A 16 16.62 -35.17 10.98
CA ARG A 16 15.81 -34.83 9.78
C ARG A 16 16.43 -35.41 8.52
N ILE A 17 15.59 -35.94 7.64
CA ILE A 17 15.96 -36.44 6.32
C ILE A 17 15.08 -35.72 5.30
N TYR A 18 15.70 -35.18 4.25
CA TYR A 18 14.99 -34.53 3.16
C TYR A 18 14.91 -35.47 1.96
N VAL A 19 13.71 -35.64 1.41
CA VAL A 19 13.46 -36.51 0.26
C VAL A 19 12.83 -35.66 -0.84
N SER A 20 13.42 -35.70 -2.03
CA SER A 20 12.84 -35.10 -3.23
C SER A 20 12.22 -36.16 -4.12
N HIS A 21 11.23 -35.78 -4.92
CA HIS A 21 10.58 -36.67 -5.87
C HIS A 21 10.53 -36.04 -7.27
N GLY A 22 10.36 -36.91 -8.28
CA GLY A 22 10.12 -36.48 -9.65
C GLY A 22 8.71 -35.90 -9.83
N PRO A 23 8.45 -35.18 -10.94
CA PRO A 23 7.18 -34.52 -11.20
C PRO A 23 5.99 -35.49 -11.41
N GLU A 24 6.25 -36.79 -11.53
CA GLU A 24 5.23 -37.83 -11.76
C GLU A 24 4.52 -38.29 -10.48
N ILE A 25 5.10 -38.04 -9.31
CA ILE A 25 4.59 -38.50 -8.01
C ILE A 25 4.06 -37.28 -7.25
N SER A 26 2.84 -37.36 -6.71
CA SER A 26 2.28 -36.31 -5.84
C SER A 26 2.97 -36.33 -4.47
N SER A 27 3.32 -35.15 -3.95
CA SER A 27 3.91 -34.96 -2.61
C SER A 27 3.04 -35.58 -1.52
N SER A 28 1.71 -35.51 -1.65
CA SER A 28 0.74 -36.08 -0.70
C SER A 28 0.76 -37.60 -0.65
N ASP A 29 0.90 -38.24 -1.81
CA ASP A 29 0.83 -39.69 -1.93
C ASP A 29 2.13 -40.32 -1.44
N LEU A 30 3.25 -39.64 -1.70
CA LEU A 30 4.56 -39.99 -1.16
C LEU A 30 4.60 -39.81 0.37
N GLU A 31 4.08 -38.69 0.88
CA GLU A 31 4.00 -38.45 2.32
C GLU A 31 3.15 -39.52 3.01
N SER A 32 1.96 -39.83 2.49
CA SER A 32 1.08 -40.86 3.06
C SER A 32 1.74 -42.24 3.08
N SER A 33 2.44 -42.61 2.00
CA SER A 33 3.15 -43.89 1.89
C SER A 33 4.32 -43.96 2.89
N LEU A 34 5.16 -42.91 2.94
CA LEU A 34 6.30 -42.84 3.86
C LEU A 34 5.85 -42.75 5.33
N SER A 35 4.77 -42.03 5.60
CA SER A 35 4.18 -41.92 6.94
C SER A 35 3.72 -43.29 7.44
N SER A 36 3.02 -44.07 6.61
CA SER A 36 2.57 -45.41 6.96
C SER A 36 3.74 -46.37 7.24
N ASP A 37 4.79 -46.32 6.43
CA ASP A 37 5.94 -47.22 6.55
C ASP A 37 6.88 -46.85 7.71
N LEU A 38 7.00 -45.57 8.03
CA LEU A 38 7.95 -45.06 9.03
C LEU A 38 7.31 -44.70 10.39
N ALA A 39 5.97 -44.64 10.47
CA ALA A 39 5.25 -44.46 11.73
C ALA A 39 5.62 -45.50 12.82
N PRO A 40 5.80 -46.81 12.50
CA PRO A 40 6.25 -47.80 13.49
C PRO A 40 7.63 -47.50 14.07
N SER A 41 8.47 -46.78 13.33
CA SER A 41 9.80 -46.34 13.76
C SER A 41 9.79 -44.99 14.49
N GLY A 42 8.61 -44.38 14.69
CA GLY A 42 8.45 -43.10 15.38
C GLY A 42 8.90 -41.88 14.57
N VAL A 43 9.04 -42.03 13.25
CA VAL A 43 9.43 -40.93 12.35
C VAL A 43 8.18 -40.22 11.84
N TYR A 44 8.19 -38.89 11.92
CA TYR A 44 7.13 -38.05 11.36
C TYR A 44 7.57 -37.51 10.01
N THR A 45 6.72 -37.67 9.01
CA THR A 45 6.88 -37.09 7.68
C THR A 45 6.08 -35.79 7.62
N SER A 46 6.67 -34.74 7.05
CA SER A 46 5.96 -33.51 6.73
C SER A 46 6.32 -33.05 5.32
N ILE A 47 5.36 -32.42 4.65
CA ILE A 47 5.56 -31.84 3.33
C ILE A 47 6.12 -30.42 3.51
N ILE A 48 7.32 -30.19 2.97
CA ILE A 48 8.00 -28.88 3.06
C ILE A 48 7.18 -27.79 2.34
N GLU A 49 6.50 -28.15 1.25
CA GLU A 49 5.61 -27.23 0.53
C GLU A 49 4.49 -26.70 1.43
N ASP A 50 3.83 -27.57 2.21
CA ASP A 50 2.75 -27.17 3.12
C ASP A 50 3.25 -26.24 4.23
N GLU A 51 4.43 -26.52 4.79
CA GLU A 51 5.07 -25.65 5.80
C GLU A 51 5.38 -24.26 5.21
N ILE A 52 5.93 -24.19 3.99
CA ILE A 52 6.21 -22.94 3.29
C ILE A 52 4.91 -22.18 2.99
N LEU A 53 3.88 -22.87 2.50
CA LEU A 53 2.58 -22.26 2.19
C LEU A 53 1.90 -21.70 3.44
N LEU A 54 2.03 -22.38 4.59
CA LEU A 54 1.51 -21.89 5.87
C LEU A 54 2.21 -20.60 6.30
N ILE A 55 3.55 -20.58 6.28
CA ILE A 55 4.35 -19.39 6.63
C ILE A 55 4.03 -18.24 5.66
N LEU A 56 3.97 -18.52 4.37
CA LEU A 56 3.66 -17.52 3.34
C LEU A 56 2.23 -16.99 3.51
N GLY A 57 1.27 -17.86 3.83
CA GLY A 57 -0.10 -17.49 4.14
C GLY A 57 -0.18 -16.53 5.34
N LEU A 58 0.58 -16.79 6.40
CA LEU A 58 0.67 -15.88 7.56
C LEU A 58 1.26 -14.52 7.17
N ILE A 59 2.33 -14.50 6.37
CA ILE A 59 2.95 -13.26 5.89
C ILE A 59 1.95 -12.46 5.05
N PHE A 60 1.27 -13.09 4.10
CA PHE A 60 0.27 -12.41 3.27
C PHE A 60 -0.94 -11.94 4.08
N ALA A 61 -1.38 -12.68 5.10
CA ALA A 61 -2.46 -12.23 5.98
C ALA A 61 -2.08 -10.94 6.73
N ILE A 62 -0.88 -10.88 7.29
CA ILE A 62 -0.38 -9.68 7.99
C ILE A 62 -0.24 -8.51 7.01
N LEU A 63 0.34 -8.74 5.83
CA LEU A 63 0.46 -7.72 4.79
C LEU A 63 -0.91 -7.21 4.31
N ALA A 64 -1.90 -8.09 4.17
CA ALA A 64 -3.27 -7.71 3.81
C ALA A 64 -3.92 -6.81 4.86
N ILE A 65 -3.69 -7.07 6.16
CA ILE A 65 -4.16 -6.20 7.24
C ILE A 65 -3.49 -4.83 7.13
N PHE A 66 -2.17 -4.75 6.97
CA PHE A 66 -1.48 -3.46 6.79
C PHE A 66 -1.96 -2.73 5.53
N GLN A 67 -2.17 -3.43 4.43
CA GLN A 67 -2.71 -2.85 3.21
C GLN A 67 -4.12 -2.28 3.43
N ALA A 68 -4.97 -2.96 4.20
CA ALA A 68 -6.29 -2.44 4.57
C ALA A 68 -6.19 -1.17 5.43
N TYR A 69 -5.27 -1.13 6.41
CA TYR A 69 -5.01 0.08 7.20
C TYR A 69 -4.49 1.25 6.36
N LEU A 70 -3.58 0.98 5.41
CA LEU A 70 -3.08 1.98 4.49
C LEU A 70 -4.19 2.52 3.57
N ALA A 71 -5.03 1.64 3.05
CA ALA A 71 -6.20 2.02 2.25
C ALA A 71 -7.18 2.88 3.06
N LEU A 72 -7.43 2.51 4.33
CA LEU A 72 -8.26 3.32 5.23
C LEU A 72 -7.64 4.69 5.48
N GLY A 73 -6.33 4.74 5.76
CA GLY A 73 -5.60 6.00 5.94
C GLY A 73 -5.68 6.90 4.70
N LEU A 74 -5.60 6.31 3.50
CA LEU A 74 -5.78 7.04 2.24
C LEU A 74 -7.19 7.63 2.14
N VAL A 75 -8.24 6.85 2.46
CA VAL A 75 -9.64 7.33 2.45
C VAL A 75 -9.82 8.49 3.43
N VAL A 76 -9.30 8.37 4.65
CA VAL A 76 -9.36 9.42 5.68
C VAL A 76 -8.60 10.68 5.22
N GLY A 77 -7.42 10.51 4.62
CA GLY A 77 -6.65 11.62 4.06
C GLY A 77 -7.40 12.37 2.97
N ILE A 78 -8.02 11.66 2.03
CA ILE A 78 -8.84 12.24 0.96
C ILE A 78 -10.06 12.98 1.53
N ALA A 79 -10.75 12.38 2.51
CA ALA A 79 -11.86 13.03 3.19
C ALA A 79 -11.42 14.33 3.89
N GLY A 80 -10.26 14.31 4.55
CA GLY A 80 -9.65 15.49 5.16
C GLY A 80 -9.39 16.61 4.16
N ILE A 81 -8.83 16.29 2.99
CA ILE A 81 -8.65 17.28 1.90
C ILE A 81 -10.00 17.86 1.47
N GLY A 82 -11.04 17.04 1.36
CA GLY A 82 -12.40 17.50 1.05
C GLY A 82 -12.93 18.52 2.07
N VAL A 83 -12.76 18.24 3.37
CA VAL A 83 -13.16 19.14 4.47
C VAL A 83 -12.39 20.46 4.44
N VAL A 84 -11.07 20.40 4.28
CA VAL A 84 -10.21 21.60 4.19
C VAL A 84 -10.58 22.44 2.97
N THR A 85 -10.81 21.79 1.83
CA THR A 85 -11.22 22.47 0.59
C THR A 85 -12.57 23.17 0.79
N TYR A 86 -13.55 22.48 1.39
CA TYR A 86 -14.85 23.08 1.68
C TYR A 86 -14.72 24.36 2.53
N ARG A 87 -13.92 24.29 3.60
CA ARG A 87 -13.65 25.45 4.46
C ARG A 87 -12.97 26.59 3.70
N SER A 88 -11.89 26.30 2.99
CA SER A 88 -11.11 27.29 2.22
C SER A 88 -11.99 28.04 1.21
N VAL A 89 -12.88 27.33 0.53
CA VAL A 89 -13.77 27.96 -0.45
C VAL A 89 -14.87 28.78 0.23
N SER A 90 -15.39 28.34 1.37
CA SER A 90 -16.37 29.11 2.16
C SER A 90 -15.79 30.44 2.64
N GLU A 91 -14.55 30.43 3.14
CA GLU A 91 -13.84 31.63 3.60
C GLU A 91 -13.55 32.61 2.44
N ARG A 92 -13.42 32.11 1.21
CA ARG A 92 -13.15 32.91 0.00
C ARG A 92 -14.40 33.21 -0.84
N SER A 93 -15.59 32.99 -0.29
CA SER A 93 -16.87 33.20 -0.98
C SER A 93 -17.07 34.63 -1.51
N GLY A 94 -16.62 35.65 -0.77
CA GLY A 94 -16.63 37.04 -1.24
C GLY A 94 -15.77 37.27 -2.49
N GLN A 95 -14.58 36.66 -2.56
CA GLN A 95 -13.70 36.74 -3.74
C GLN A 95 -14.35 36.11 -4.98
N ILE A 96 -15.04 34.98 -4.80
CA ILE A 96 -15.80 34.29 -5.85
C ILE A 96 -16.93 35.19 -6.36
N GLY A 97 -17.66 35.84 -5.44
CA GLY A 97 -18.72 36.79 -5.77
C GLY A 97 -18.21 37.97 -6.61
N MET A 98 -17.07 38.55 -6.23
CA MET A 98 -16.43 39.65 -6.97
C MET A 98 -15.98 39.22 -8.37
N LEU A 99 -15.32 38.07 -8.51
CA LEU A 99 -14.92 37.54 -9.83
C LEU A 99 -16.14 37.31 -10.73
N ARG A 100 -17.24 36.78 -10.18
CA ARG A 100 -18.48 36.60 -10.93
C ARG A 100 -19.14 37.93 -11.32
N ALA A 101 -19.04 38.97 -10.49
CA ALA A 101 -19.53 40.31 -10.81
C ALA A 101 -18.73 40.97 -11.96
N LEU A 102 -17.43 40.67 -12.06
CA LEU A 102 -16.56 41.08 -13.16
C LEU A 102 -16.78 40.28 -14.47
N GLY A 103 -17.74 39.35 -14.48
CA GLY A 103 -18.10 38.58 -15.68
C GLY A 103 -17.40 37.22 -15.82
N PHE A 104 -16.65 36.75 -14.81
CA PHE A 104 -16.08 35.41 -14.86
C PHE A 104 -17.17 34.33 -14.83
N ARG A 105 -17.06 33.36 -15.74
CA ARG A 105 -17.96 32.20 -15.81
C ARG A 105 -17.70 31.28 -14.62
N LYS A 106 -18.75 30.65 -14.08
CA LYS A 106 -18.67 29.66 -12.99
C LYS A 106 -17.61 28.58 -13.24
N ARG A 107 -17.51 28.09 -14.48
CA ARG A 107 -16.52 27.06 -14.86
C ARG A 107 -15.08 27.55 -14.71
N MET A 108 -14.78 28.82 -15.02
CA MET A 108 -13.42 29.35 -14.88
C MET A 108 -13.00 29.42 -13.41
N VAL A 109 -13.89 29.88 -12.53
CA VAL A 109 -13.61 29.95 -11.09
C VAL A 109 -13.44 28.54 -10.50
N MET A 110 -14.30 27.60 -10.90
CA MET A 110 -14.22 26.20 -10.49
C MET A 110 -12.91 25.53 -10.94
N SER A 111 -12.50 25.71 -12.20
CA SER A 111 -11.24 25.18 -12.71
C SER A 111 -10.03 25.76 -11.98
N GLY A 112 -10.07 27.04 -11.60
CA GLY A 112 -9.02 27.67 -10.80
C GLY A 112 -8.87 27.02 -9.42
N MET A 113 -9.97 26.75 -8.73
CA MET A 113 -9.93 26.07 -7.42
C MET A 113 -9.45 24.63 -7.52
N ILE A 114 -9.91 23.89 -8.53
CA ILE A 114 -9.45 22.52 -8.75
C ILE A 114 -7.95 22.53 -9.05
N LEU A 115 -7.44 23.52 -9.78
CA LEU A 115 -6.01 23.66 -10.06
C LEU A 115 -5.21 23.98 -8.79
N GLU A 116 -5.74 24.80 -7.87
CA GLU A 116 -5.13 25.09 -6.57
C GLU A 116 -5.03 23.83 -5.68
N VAL A 117 -6.13 23.08 -5.59
CA VAL A 117 -6.17 21.78 -4.88
C VAL A 117 -5.23 20.78 -5.55
N SER A 118 -5.23 20.72 -6.89
CA SER A 118 -4.35 19.86 -7.66
C SER A 118 -2.88 20.17 -7.37
N TRP A 119 -2.51 21.44 -7.36
CA TRP A 119 -1.13 21.87 -7.10
C TRP A 119 -0.67 21.50 -5.69
N THR A 120 -1.49 21.83 -4.68
CA THR A 120 -1.18 21.54 -3.27
C THR A 120 -1.13 20.03 -2.99
N SER A 121 -2.05 19.25 -3.56
CA SER A 121 -2.04 17.79 -3.42
C SER A 121 -0.84 17.13 -4.11
N LEU A 122 -0.47 17.58 -5.32
CA LEU A 122 0.68 17.04 -6.06
C LEU A 122 1.99 17.29 -5.29
N LEU A 123 2.17 18.50 -4.75
CA LEU A 123 3.32 18.82 -3.90
C LEU A 123 3.38 17.92 -2.66
N GLY A 124 2.25 17.71 -1.99
CA GLY A 124 2.17 16.80 -0.85
C GLY A 124 2.55 15.35 -1.22
N MET A 125 2.04 14.86 -2.35
CA MET A 125 2.33 13.50 -2.84
C MET A 125 3.80 13.33 -3.24
N ILE A 126 4.41 14.32 -3.90
CA ILE A 126 5.83 14.29 -4.24
C ILE A 126 6.68 14.24 -2.97
N ASN A 127 6.39 15.09 -1.98
CA ASN A 127 7.11 15.08 -0.71
C ASN A 127 6.94 13.73 0.02
N GLY A 128 5.71 13.20 0.07
CA GLY A 128 5.44 11.89 0.65
C GLY A 128 6.21 10.76 -0.05
N ALA A 129 6.26 10.77 -1.39
CA ALA A 129 7.00 9.78 -2.17
C ALA A 129 8.52 9.85 -1.91
N ILE A 130 9.09 11.07 -1.82
CA ILE A 130 10.51 11.26 -1.48
C ILE A 130 10.81 10.68 -0.10
N VAL A 131 9.98 10.99 0.90
CA VAL A 131 10.16 10.48 2.27
C VAL A 131 10.02 8.95 2.30
N ALA A 132 9.04 8.38 1.60
CA ALA A 132 8.84 6.94 1.54
C ALA A 132 10.03 6.21 0.90
N ILE A 133 10.56 6.72 -0.22
CA ILE A 133 11.73 6.14 -0.90
C ILE A 133 12.98 6.27 -0.02
N ALA A 134 13.19 7.42 0.62
CA ALA A 134 14.32 7.62 1.53
C ALA A 134 14.25 6.68 2.73
N PHE A 135 13.05 6.48 3.30
CA PHE A 135 12.84 5.55 4.40
C PHE A 135 13.08 4.09 3.97
N HIS A 136 12.59 3.69 2.79
CA HIS A 136 12.84 2.36 2.23
C HIS A 136 14.34 2.12 2.01
N TYR A 137 15.05 3.11 1.47
CA TYR A 137 16.49 3.06 1.28
C TYR A 137 17.26 2.91 2.60
N ALA A 138 16.87 3.66 3.64
CA ALA A 138 17.48 3.57 4.97
C ALA A 138 17.27 2.18 5.62
N LEU A 139 16.07 1.60 5.45
CA LEU A 139 15.80 0.23 5.91
C LEU A 139 16.65 -0.80 5.16
N TYR A 140 16.78 -0.64 3.85
CA TYR A 140 17.61 -1.52 3.02
C TYR A 140 19.06 -1.51 3.48
N GLN A 141 19.66 -0.32 3.69
CA GLN A 141 21.04 -0.22 4.18
C GLN A 141 21.23 -0.88 5.55
N THR A 142 20.27 -0.72 6.46
CA THR A 142 20.42 -1.18 7.84
C THR A 142 20.32 -2.70 7.97
N PHE A 143 19.43 -3.34 7.20
CA PHE A 143 19.10 -4.76 7.42
C PHE A 143 19.48 -5.68 6.26
N TRP A 144 19.43 -5.19 5.03
CA TRP A 144 19.49 -6.04 3.83
C TRP A 144 20.81 -5.95 3.06
N GLU A 145 21.56 -4.86 3.23
CA GLU A 145 22.83 -4.65 2.54
C GLU A 145 23.86 -5.73 2.91
N GLU A 146 23.99 -6.06 4.20
CA GLU A 146 24.91 -7.13 4.66
C GLU A 146 24.49 -8.53 4.22
N GLN A 147 23.21 -8.73 3.90
CA GLN A 147 22.67 -10.02 3.45
C GLN A 147 22.85 -10.23 1.93
N GLY A 148 23.46 -9.28 1.21
CA GLY A 148 23.66 -9.36 -0.24
C GLY A 148 22.38 -9.23 -1.05
N ALA A 149 21.29 -8.74 -0.46
CA ALA A 149 20.04 -8.50 -1.17
C ALA A 149 20.20 -7.36 -2.18
N LYS A 150 19.47 -7.38 -3.30
CA LYS A 150 19.45 -6.28 -4.27
C LYS A 150 18.34 -5.29 -3.93
N LEU A 151 18.65 -3.99 -3.95
CA LEU A 151 17.64 -2.95 -3.88
C LEU A 151 16.79 -2.95 -5.16
N ILE A 152 15.52 -3.34 -5.04
CA ILE A 152 14.54 -3.31 -6.13
C ILE A 152 13.49 -2.27 -5.76
N LEU A 153 13.43 -1.18 -6.54
CA LEU A 153 12.43 -0.15 -6.33
C LEU A 153 11.23 -0.34 -7.28
N PRO A 154 10.01 -0.54 -6.75
CA PRO A 154 8.79 -0.74 -7.53
C PRO A 154 8.27 0.59 -8.11
N TRP A 155 8.94 1.11 -9.15
CA TRP A 155 8.62 2.43 -9.75
C TRP A 155 7.19 2.51 -10.29
N PHE A 156 6.68 1.40 -10.82
CA PHE A 156 5.33 1.32 -11.37
C PHE A 156 4.29 1.46 -10.27
N GLU A 157 4.47 0.77 -9.15
CA GLU A 157 3.58 0.82 -7.98
C GLU A 157 3.59 2.21 -7.35
N VAL A 158 4.76 2.82 -7.20
CA VAL A 158 4.88 4.19 -6.66
C VAL A 158 4.17 5.19 -7.56
N THR A 159 4.43 5.13 -8.87
CA THR A 159 3.84 6.08 -9.83
C THR A 159 2.32 5.89 -9.94
N SER A 160 1.85 4.64 -9.97
CA SER A 160 0.42 4.34 -10.02
C SER A 160 -0.31 4.76 -8.74
N MET A 161 0.31 4.64 -7.56
CA MET A 161 -0.25 5.15 -6.31
C MET A 161 -0.36 6.68 -6.31
N VAL A 162 0.67 7.40 -6.77
CA VAL A 162 0.63 8.87 -6.86
C VAL A 162 -0.44 9.33 -7.85
N LEU A 163 -0.48 8.74 -9.04
CA LEU A 163 -1.47 9.10 -10.07
C LEU A 163 -2.90 8.74 -9.62
N GLY A 164 -3.09 7.54 -9.08
CA GLY A 164 -4.39 7.07 -8.57
C GLY A 164 -4.88 7.94 -7.41
N GLY A 165 -4.00 8.24 -6.45
CA GLY A 165 -4.29 9.14 -5.33
C GLY A 165 -4.67 10.55 -5.80
N TRP A 166 -3.94 11.09 -6.78
CA TRP A 166 -4.25 12.41 -7.34
C TRP A 166 -5.63 12.45 -8.00
N ILE A 167 -5.97 11.43 -8.80
CA ILE A 167 -7.30 11.30 -9.40
C ILE A 167 -8.39 11.23 -8.31
N LEU A 168 -8.17 10.45 -7.25
CA LEU A 168 -9.13 10.35 -6.14
C LEU A 168 -9.33 11.69 -5.41
N VAL A 169 -8.28 12.46 -5.22
CA VAL A 169 -8.38 13.82 -4.64
C VAL A 169 -9.21 14.75 -5.53
N LEU A 170 -8.97 14.73 -6.85
CA LEU A 170 -9.76 15.53 -7.80
C LEU A 170 -11.23 15.15 -7.78
N LEU A 171 -11.54 13.85 -7.72
CA LEU A 171 -12.92 13.36 -7.62
C LEU A 171 -13.58 13.77 -6.30
N ALA A 172 -12.88 13.63 -5.18
CA ALA A 172 -13.39 13.96 -3.86
C ALA A 172 -13.64 15.47 -3.69
N THR A 173 -12.77 16.31 -4.25
CA THR A 173 -12.87 17.77 -4.15
C THR A 173 -13.83 18.40 -5.16
N TRP A 174 -14.26 17.65 -6.19
CA TRP A 174 -15.25 18.12 -7.15
C TRP A 174 -16.58 18.53 -6.51
N VAL A 175 -17.08 17.72 -5.56
CA VAL A 175 -18.36 17.98 -4.87
C VAL A 175 -18.33 19.26 -4.03
N PRO A 176 -17.37 19.48 -3.10
CA PRO A 176 -17.34 20.71 -2.31
C PRO A 176 -17.14 21.96 -3.18
N VAL A 177 -16.26 21.91 -4.20
CA VAL A 177 -16.01 23.04 -5.10
C VAL A 177 -17.26 23.39 -5.92
N THR A 178 -17.97 22.40 -6.44
CA THR A 178 -19.22 22.65 -7.22
C THR A 178 -20.33 23.24 -6.37
N LYS A 179 -20.47 22.82 -5.10
CA LYS A 179 -21.45 23.36 -4.17
C LYS A 179 -21.14 24.82 -3.84
N ALA A 180 -19.90 25.13 -3.48
CA ALA A 180 -19.53 26.48 -3.08
C ALA A 180 -19.55 27.50 -4.24
N THR A 181 -19.26 27.07 -5.47
CA THR A 181 -19.37 27.95 -6.66
C THR A 181 -20.81 28.22 -7.12
N ARG A 182 -21.83 27.60 -6.49
CA ARG A 182 -23.25 27.92 -6.77
C ARG A 182 -23.74 29.18 -6.07
N VAL A 183 -23.04 29.68 -5.05
CA VAL A 183 -23.45 30.87 -4.30
C VAL A 183 -23.55 32.07 -5.26
N THR A 184 -24.67 32.80 -5.20
CA THR A 184 -24.94 33.93 -6.08
C THR A 184 -24.25 35.20 -5.57
N PRO A 185 -23.91 36.15 -6.47
CA PRO A 185 -23.24 37.40 -6.08
C PRO A 185 -24.01 38.20 -5.02
N SER A 186 -25.35 38.16 -5.05
CA SER A 186 -26.19 38.83 -4.06
C SER A 186 -26.10 38.21 -2.67
N GLN A 187 -25.99 36.88 -2.57
CA GLN A 187 -25.82 36.16 -1.30
C GLN A 187 -24.41 36.34 -0.72
N ALA A 188 -23.40 36.47 -1.58
CA ALA A 188 -22.01 36.70 -1.14
C ALA A 188 -21.79 38.12 -0.61
N LEU A 189 -22.59 39.10 -1.05
CA LEU A 189 -22.53 40.48 -0.59
C LEU A 189 -23.42 40.74 0.63
N SER A 190 -24.55 40.04 0.79
CA SER A 190 -25.42 40.18 1.97
C SER A 190 -24.88 39.48 3.23
N SER A 191 -23.79 38.72 3.13
CA SER A 191 -23.13 38.05 4.27
C SER A 191 -21.95 38.86 4.83
N ILE A 192 -21.80 40.12 4.41
CA ILE A 192 -20.76 41.04 4.90
C ILE A 192 -21.30 41.95 6.03
N ASP A 193 -22.61 41.93 6.29
CA ASP A 193 -23.24 42.45 7.52
C ASP A 193 -23.37 41.34 8.58
#